data_AF-A0A4W6EW50-F1
#
_entry.id   AF-A0A4W6EW50-F1
#
_cell.length_a   1.000
_cell.length_b   1.000
_cell.length_c   1.000
_cell.angle_alpha   90.00
_cell.angle_beta   90.00
_cell.angle_gamma   90.00
#
_symmetry.space_group_name_H-M   'P 1'
#
loop_
_entity.id
_entity.type
_entity.pdbx_description
1 polymer ?
#
loop_
_entity_poly.entity_id
_entity_poly.type
_entity_poly.pdbx_seq_one_letter_code
_entity_poly.pdbx_strand_id
1 'polypeptide(L)'
;MKTIIISCTASLPNVAPSGTASQSSTYDSVTTASKANDGRRVSTYADCTHTAMQTNPWWRLLLPGIYRITAVNVTNRVEVPERINNAEIRIGNSAENNGNNNPRYLSVVRFHQRTIQCFPGATTLTTGNYVTLTNWSDISKEMCAVIPSIPAGQTSTFQCGGMEGRFVNVYLPVEVYGGTRQNLYSTADHKKNKSHVLYILYGSASLPNVAPSGTASQSTTLSDSARAWNAIDGKSDPVYYHGSCTHTAHDQSDPWWRLLLPGIYRITAVSVTNRDELAERINNAEIRIGNSAENNGNNNPRCAVIPSIPAAQTATFQCGGMEGRFVNVYLPGAAKVLTLCEVEVYGAASLPNVAPSGTASQSTTLSDSARAWKAIDGNSDPVYYHGSCTHTAHDQSDPWWRLLLPGIYRITAVSVTNRDELAERINNAEIRIGNSAENNGNNNPRCAVIPSIPAAQTATFQCGGMEGRFVNVYLPGAAKVLTLCEVEVYGGTVRRL
;
A
#
# COMPACT_ATOMS: atom_id res chain seq x y z
N MET A 1 17.29 20.11 -36.66
CA MET A 1 18.11 19.29 -35.73
C MET A 1 17.17 18.44 -34.90
N LYS A 2 17.35 17.12 -34.91
CA LYS A 2 16.49 16.18 -34.17
C LYS A 2 16.71 16.40 -32.67
N THR A 3 15.67 16.87 -31.97
CA THR A 3 15.61 16.85 -30.52
C THR A 3 15.68 15.40 -30.06
N ILE A 4 16.83 14.99 -29.51
CA ILE A 4 16.95 13.72 -28.80
C ILE A 4 16.18 13.91 -27.50
N ILE A 5 14.89 13.59 -27.51
CA ILE A 5 14.15 13.31 -26.29
C ILE A 5 14.69 11.95 -25.84
N ILE A 6 15.57 11.95 -24.84
CA ILE A 6 15.84 10.72 -24.09
C ILE A 6 14.54 10.40 -23.36
N SER A 7 13.67 9.63 -23.99
CA SER A 7 12.49 9.07 -23.37
C SER A 7 12.96 8.12 -22.28
N CYS A 8 12.94 8.57 -21.02
CA CYS A 8 13.06 7.67 -19.90
C CYS A 8 11.81 6.81 -19.85
N THR A 9 11.85 5.66 -20.50
CA THR A 9 10.89 4.59 -20.30
C THR A 9 11.17 4.00 -18.92
N ALA A 10 10.66 4.64 -17.88
CA ALA A 10 10.61 4.01 -16.58
C ALA A 10 9.64 2.83 -16.67
N SER A 11 10.12 1.62 -16.43
CA SER A 11 9.32 0.38 -16.42
C SER A 11 8.45 0.24 -15.17
N LEU A 12 8.60 1.17 -14.22
CA LEU A 12 7.89 1.20 -12.94
C LEU A 12 6.96 2.43 -12.89
N PRO A 13 5.85 2.38 -12.15
CA PRO A 13 4.93 3.51 -12.05
C PRO A 13 5.57 4.69 -11.27
N ASN A 14 5.10 5.91 -11.56
CA ASN A 14 5.41 7.07 -10.74
C ASN A 14 4.68 6.95 -9.40
N VAL A 15 5.41 6.75 -8.32
CA VAL A 15 4.83 6.57 -6.97
C VAL A 15 4.61 7.91 -6.25
N ALA A 16 5.10 9.02 -6.80
CA ALA A 16 5.03 10.32 -6.14
C ALA A 16 3.60 10.86 -5.87
N PRO A 17 2.60 10.64 -6.73
CA PRO A 17 1.22 11.08 -6.47
C PRO A 17 0.55 10.41 -5.26
N SER A 18 1.10 9.29 -4.78
CA SER A 18 0.63 8.62 -3.57
C SER A 18 1.21 9.18 -2.26
N GLY A 19 2.22 10.06 -2.36
CA GLY A 19 2.93 10.62 -1.22
C GLY A 19 2.42 11.99 -0.77
N THR A 20 2.83 12.39 0.43
CA THR A 20 2.57 13.72 0.99
C THR A 20 3.79 14.61 0.80
N ALA A 21 3.64 15.69 0.05
CA ALA A 21 4.71 16.66 -0.16
C ALA A 21 4.72 17.77 0.90
N SER A 22 5.92 18.24 1.25
CA SER A 22 6.17 19.32 2.19
C SER A 22 7.38 20.14 1.72
N GLN A 23 7.46 21.40 2.11
CA GLN A 23 8.58 22.28 1.76
C GLN A 23 8.95 23.19 2.92
N SER A 24 10.18 23.66 2.91
CA SER A 24 10.78 24.43 4.02
C SER A 24 10.11 25.79 4.28
N SER A 25 9.52 26.38 3.25
CA SER A 25 8.64 27.55 3.32
C SER A 25 7.83 27.65 2.03
N THR A 26 6.72 28.40 2.05
CA THR A 26 5.91 28.64 0.86
C THR A 26 5.94 30.13 0.55
N TYR A 27 6.33 30.49 -0.67
CA TYR A 27 6.44 31.89 -1.08
C TYR A 27 5.06 32.56 -1.25
N ASP A 28 4.08 31.85 -1.83
CA ASP A 28 2.69 32.32 -1.96
C ASP A 28 1.65 31.19 -1.96
N SER A 29 0.36 31.54 -1.92
CA SER A 29 -0.73 30.56 -1.79
C SER A 29 -0.92 29.62 -3.00
N VAL A 30 -0.34 29.92 -4.16
CA VAL A 30 -0.50 29.11 -5.38
C VAL A 30 0.68 28.17 -5.63
N THR A 31 1.76 28.29 -4.85
CA THR A 31 3.02 27.56 -5.02
C THR A 31 3.30 26.49 -3.95
N THR A 32 2.23 25.82 -3.50
CA THR A 32 2.26 24.80 -2.43
C THR A 32 3.06 23.55 -2.81
N ALA A 33 3.68 22.88 -1.82
CA ALA A 33 4.52 21.70 -2.02
C ALA A 33 3.90 20.56 -2.85
N SER A 34 2.57 20.37 -2.75
CA SER A 34 1.83 19.31 -3.45
C SER A 34 1.80 19.45 -4.97
N LYS A 35 2.09 20.64 -5.50
CA LYS A 35 2.21 20.88 -6.94
C LYS A 35 3.32 20.06 -7.59
N ALA A 36 4.38 19.73 -6.86
CA ALA A 36 5.46 18.90 -7.38
C ALA A 36 5.15 17.40 -7.39
N ASN A 37 3.99 16.93 -6.90
CA ASN A 37 3.62 15.52 -6.97
C ASN A 37 2.17 15.27 -7.41
N ASP A 38 1.51 16.26 -8.03
CA ASP A 38 0.11 16.17 -8.49
C ASP A 38 -0.08 15.40 -9.83
N GLY A 39 1.00 14.93 -10.44
CA GLY A 39 1.00 14.18 -11.69
C GLY A 39 0.85 15.02 -12.96
N ARG A 40 0.81 16.36 -12.87
CA ARG A 40 0.68 17.26 -14.02
C ARG A 40 2.05 17.78 -14.47
N ARG A 41 2.30 17.81 -15.78
CA ARG A 41 3.57 18.28 -16.38
C ARG A 41 3.40 19.64 -17.10
N VAL A 42 2.93 20.68 -16.39
CA VAL A 42 2.71 22.05 -16.91
C VAL A 42 3.67 23.12 -16.32
N SER A 43 4.56 23.72 -17.12
CA SER A 43 5.67 24.57 -16.61
C SER A 43 5.30 26.02 -16.26
N THR A 44 4.07 26.26 -15.79
CA THR A 44 3.53 27.58 -15.43
C THR A 44 3.69 27.83 -13.94
N TYR A 45 4.05 29.06 -13.54
CA TYR A 45 4.32 29.44 -12.13
C TYR A 45 3.30 28.91 -11.10
N ALA A 46 2.01 28.88 -11.43
CA ALA A 46 0.92 28.44 -10.54
C ALA A 46 0.78 26.90 -10.41
N ASP A 47 1.53 26.12 -11.18
CA ASP A 47 1.53 24.65 -11.16
C ASP A 47 2.84 24.09 -10.58
N CYS A 48 3.52 24.90 -9.78
CA CYS A 48 4.88 24.69 -9.35
C CYS A 48 5.04 24.88 -7.83
N THR A 49 6.13 24.38 -7.27
CA THR A 49 6.49 24.69 -5.87
C THR A 49 7.46 25.86 -5.80
N HIS A 50 7.36 26.67 -4.75
CA HIS A 50 8.23 27.82 -4.55
C HIS A 50 8.50 28.08 -3.06
N THR A 51 9.78 28.00 -2.66
CA THR A 51 10.19 28.40 -1.30
C THR A 51 10.46 29.89 -1.21
N ALA A 52 10.35 30.46 -0.01
CA ALA A 52 10.76 31.82 0.25
C ALA A 52 12.29 32.00 0.29
N MET A 53 12.68 33.27 0.31
CA MET A 53 13.89 33.88 0.86
C MET A 53 14.77 33.20 1.90
N GLN A 54 15.45 32.06 1.72
CA GLN A 54 16.08 31.42 2.90
C GLN A 54 17.35 30.58 2.69
N THR A 55 18.10 30.39 3.78
CA THR A 55 19.22 29.44 3.81
C THR A 55 18.72 27.99 3.81
N ASN A 56 19.44 27.11 3.12
CA ASN A 56 19.19 25.65 3.04
C ASN A 56 17.72 25.26 2.79
N PRO A 57 17.10 25.79 1.72
CA PRO A 57 15.74 25.44 1.37
C PRO A 57 15.64 23.97 0.95
N TRP A 58 14.47 23.37 1.19
CA TRP A 58 14.22 21.97 0.86
C TRP A 58 12.77 21.72 0.44
N TRP A 59 12.60 20.70 -0.39
CA TRP A 59 11.31 20.07 -0.70
C TRP A 59 11.41 18.58 -0.40
N ARG A 60 10.38 18.01 0.22
CA ARG A 60 10.38 16.61 0.66
C ARG A 60 9.06 15.93 0.34
N LEU A 61 9.17 14.74 -0.22
CA LEU A 61 8.09 13.79 -0.40
C LEU A 61 8.19 12.68 0.62
N LEU A 62 7.12 12.47 1.38
CA LEU A 62 6.91 11.27 2.17
C LEU A 62 6.05 10.30 1.37
N LEU A 63 6.63 9.21 0.92
CA LEU A 63 5.93 8.10 0.29
C LEU A 63 5.24 7.24 1.36
N PRO A 64 4.10 6.60 1.05
CA PRO A 64 3.32 5.83 2.04
C PRO A 64 4.00 4.52 2.49
N GLY A 65 5.17 4.18 1.93
CA GLY A 65 5.96 3.01 2.27
C GLY A 65 7.41 3.18 1.79
N ILE A 66 8.25 2.17 2.01
CA ILE A 66 9.64 2.17 1.54
C ILE A 66 9.68 1.65 0.10
N TYR A 67 10.22 2.46 -0.81
CA TYR A 67 10.33 2.11 -2.23
C TYR A 67 11.80 1.96 -2.62
N ARG A 68 12.10 0.97 -3.48
CA ARG A 68 13.35 0.89 -4.23
C ARG A 68 13.28 1.90 -5.36
N ILE A 69 13.95 3.04 -5.22
CA ILE A 69 13.92 4.10 -6.21
C ILE A 69 14.88 3.77 -7.35
N THR A 70 14.32 3.62 -8.54
CA THR A 70 15.04 3.32 -9.79
C THR A 70 15.30 4.56 -10.62
N ALA A 71 14.46 5.59 -10.49
CA ALA A 71 14.71 6.89 -11.10
C ALA A 71 13.97 8.00 -10.35
N VAL A 72 14.54 9.20 -10.39
CA VAL A 72 13.81 10.43 -10.03
C VAL A 72 13.88 11.34 -11.24
N ASN A 73 12.73 11.82 -11.73
CA ASN A 73 12.69 12.90 -12.71
C ASN A 73 12.37 14.19 -11.97
N VAL A 74 13.20 15.20 -12.19
CA VAL A 74 12.94 16.56 -11.71
C VAL A 74 12.80 17.45 -12.93
N THR A 75 11.77 18.27 -12.93
CA THR A 75 11.50 19.18 -14.03
C THR A 75 11.61 20.63 -13.52
N ASN A 76 12.37 21.44 -14.25
CA ASN A 76 12.80 22.77 -13.82
C ASN A 76 12.02 23.88 -14.52
N ARG A 77 12.07 25.11 -13.98
CA ARG A 77 11.42 26.31 -14.55
C ARG A 77 12.10 26.73 -15.85
N VAL A 78 11.28 27.23 -16.78
CA VAL A 78 11.76 27.71 -18.09
C VAL A 78 12.43 29.09 -17.99
N GLU A 79 11.93 29.96 -17.11
CA GLU A 79 12.33 31.37 -17.03
C GLU A 79 13.61 31.63 -16.24
N VAL A 80 13.90 30.83 -15.20
CA VAL A 80 15.07 30.98 -14.29
C VAL A 80 15.64 29.60 -13.89
N PRO A 81 16.11 28.79 -14.86
CA PRO A 81 16.53 27.42 -14.62
C PRO A 81 17.75 27.28 -13.70
N GLU A 82 18.58 28.32 -13.58
CA GLU A 82 19.83 28.32 -12.82
C GLU A 82 19.66 28.19 -11.30
N ARG A 83 18.47 28.46 -10.76
CA ARG A 83 18.23 28.53 -9.31
C ARG A 83 18.29 27.17 -8.59
N ILE A 84 17.99 26.07 -9.29
CA ILE A 84 18.07 24.70 -8.76
C ILE A 84 19.47 24.10 -8.92
N ASN A 85 20.41 24.84 -9.53
CA ASN A 85 21.77 24.33 -9.72
C ASN A 85 22.39 23.96 -8.37
N ASN A 86 23.14 22.86 -8.37
CA ASN A 86 23.78 22.26 -7.19
C ASN A 86 22.82 21.65 -6.16
N ALA A 87 21.52 21.54 -6.47
CA ALA A 87 20.60 20.79 -5.61
C ALA A 87 21.02 19.31 -5.51
N GLU A 88 20.74 18.69 -4.38
CA GLU A 88 20.99 17.28 -4.11
C GLU A 88 19.67 16.57 -3.92
N ILE A 89 19.52 15.40 -4.56
CA ILE A 89 18.44 14.46 -4.27
C ILE A 89 18.97 13.49 -3.21
N ARG A 90 18.23 13.32 -2.12
CA ARG A 90 18.55 12.42 -1.00
C ARG A 90 17.39 11.46 -0.79
N ILE A 91 17.71 10.18 -0.61
CA ILE A 91 16.70 9.12 -0.51
C ILE A 91 17.07 8.20 0.65
N GLY A 92 16.12 7.96 1.55
CA GLY A 92 16.31 7.06 2.68
C GLY A 92 15.07 6.96 3.57
N ASN A 93 15.27 6.41 4.76
CA ASN A 93 14.17 6.09 5.69
C ASN A 93 14.06 7.05 6.88
N SER A 94 15.00 8.00 7.02
CA SER A 94 15.03 8.91 8.16
C SER A 94 14.26 10.20 7.87
N ALA A 95 13.43 10.61 8.81
CA ALA A 95 12.79 11.92 8.83
C ALA A 95 13.70 13.02 9.40
N GLU A 96 14.82 12.65 10.05
CA GLU A 96 15.73 13.56 10.72
C GLU A 96 16.26 14.64 9.77
N ASN A 97 16.37 15.87 10.28
CA ASN A 97 16.77 17.03 9.49
C ASN A 97 15.97 17.14 8.17
N ASN A 98 14.65 16.86 8.23
CA ASN A 98 13.75 16.86 7.06
C ASN A 98 14.20 15.90 5.94
N GLY A 99 14.85 14.79 6.31
CA GLY A 99 15.38 13.81 5.37
C GLY A 99 16.70 14.22 4.69
N ASN A 100 17.30 15.36 5.07
CA ASN A 100 18.61 15.78 4.57
C ASN A 100 19.76 14.90 5.08
N ASN A 101 19.55 14.16 6.17
CA ASN A 101 20.52 13.18 6.68
C ASN A 101 20.53 11.87 5.88
N ASN A 102 19.56 11.66 4.98
CA ASN A 102 19.53 10.46 4.15
C ASN A 102 20.70 10.45 3.16
N PRO A 103 21.14 9.26 2.71
CA PRO A 103 22.17 9.12 1.70
C PRO A 103 21.89 9.98 0.46
N ARG A 104 22.93 10.64 -0.02
CA ARG A 104 22.87 11.38 -1.29
C ARG A 104 22.66 10.39 -2.42
N TYR A 105 21.53 10.55 -3.09
CA TYR A 105 21.21 9.80 -4.30
C TYR A 105 22.02 10.37 -5.46
N LEU A 106 21.83 11.65 -5.83
CA LEU A 106 22.53 12.29 -6.96
C LEU A 106 22.66 13.84 -6.83
N SER A 107 23.68 14.37 -7.53
CA SER A 107 23.97 15.75 -7.99
C SER A 107 23.09 16.35 -9.08
N VAL A 108 22.28 17.37 -8.82
CA VAL A 108 21.80 18.28 -9.87
C VAL A 108 22.93 19.24 -10.28
N VAL A 109 23.77 18.83 -11.24
CA VAL A 109 24.98 19.59 -11.59
C VAL A 109 24.66 20.81 -12.47
N ARG A 110 23.82 20.69 -13.51
CA ARG A 110 23.33 21.81 -14.37
C ARG A 110 22.05 21.44 -15.11
N PHE A 111 20.98 22.23 -15.02
CA PHE A 111 19.79 22.11 -15.87
C PHE A 111 19.95 22.90 -17.18
N HIS A 112 19.53 22.32 -18.32
CA HIS A 112 19.41 23.06 -19.59
C HIS A 112 17.94 23.47 -19.78
N GLN A 113 17.69 24.59 -20.47
CA GLN A 113 16.32 25.09 -20.70
C GLN A 113 15.44 24.00 -21.34
N ARG A 114 14.20 23.84 -20.83
CA ARG A 114 13.18 22.91 -21.36
C ARG A 114 13.56 21.41 -21.34
N THR A 115 14.47 20.98 -20.46
CA THR A 115 14.81 19.55 -20.33
C THR A 115 14.24 18.93 -19.06
N ILE A 116 13.54 17.80 -19.20
CA ILE A 116 13.36 16.84 -18.09
C ILE A 116 14.71 16.17 -17.88
N GLN A 117 15.28 16.29 -16.68
CA GLN A 117 16.48 15.53 -16.33
C GLN A 117 16.09 14.28 -15.57
N CYS A 118 16.40 13.14 -16.18
CA CYS A 118 16.27 11.85 -15.52
C CYS A 118 17.54 11.56 -14.74
N PHE A 119 17.35 11.20 -13.47
CA PHE A 119 18.41 10.74 -12.60
C PHE A 119 18.24 9.22 -12.42
N PRO A 120 18.73 8.40 -13.38
CA PRO A 120 18.68 6.94 -13.24
C PRO A 120 19.47 6.54 -12.00
N GLY A 121 18.93 5.62 -11.22
CA GLY A 121 19.58 5.14 -10.01
C GLY A 121 20.98 4.62 -10.32
N ALA A 122 21.94 4.93 -9.45
CA ALA A 122 23.23 4.28 -9.46
C ALA A 122 23.04 2.75 -9.46
N THR A 123 24.04 2.01 -9.93
CA THR A 123 24.07 0.54 -9.91
C THR A 123 23.94 -0.05 -8.50
N THR A 124 23.90 0.78 -7.45
CA THR A 124 23.64 0.46 -6.05
C THR A 124 22.15 0.60 -5.70
N LEU A 125 21.66 -0.37 -4.93
CA LEU A 125 20.26 -0.47 -4.52
C LEU A 125 19.86 0.72 -3.63
N THR A 126 19.15 1.72 -4.16
CA THR A 126 18.65 2.86 -3.38
C THR A 126 17.23 2.57 -2.90
N THR A 127 16.99 2.62 -1.58
CA THR A 127 15.66 2.42 -0.97
C THR A 127 15.33 3.55 0.00
N GLY A 128 14.09 4.02 0.01
CA GLY A 128 13.64 5.06 0.93
C GLY A 128 12.13 5.29 0.89
N ASN A 129 11.55 5.76 1.99
CA ASN A 129 10.22 6.38 2.01
C ASN A 129 10.28 7.92 1.95
N TYR A 130 11.44 8.52 2.21
CA TYR A 130 11.69 9.95 2.03
C TYR A 130 12.49 10.19 0.75
N VAL A 131 12.00 11.10 -0.08
CA VAL A 131 12.75 11.71 -1.19
C VAL A 131 12.83 13.20 -0.93
N THR A 132 14.04 13.68 -0.62
CA THR A 132 14.29 15.08 -0.28
C THR A 132 15.15 15.71 -1.37
N LEU A 133 14.70 16.84 -1.90
CA LEU A 133 15.52 17.74 -2.71
C LEU A 133 15.97 18.90 -1.83
N THR A 134 17.28 19.10 -1.74
CA THR A 134 17.87 20.15 -0.92
C THR A 134 18.88 20.97 -1.73
N ASN A 135 18.95 22.28 -1.50
CA ASN A 135 20.00 23.13 -2.07
C ASN A 135 20.88 23.61 -0.91
N TRP A 136 21.89 22.80 -0.58
CA TRP A 136 22.76 23.02 0.57
C TRP A 136 23.91 23.97 0.18
N SER A 137 24.20 24.99 0.99
CA SER A 137 25.51 25.61 0.99
C SER A 137 26.38 24.89 2.02
N ASP A 138 27.51 24.35 1.58
CA ASP A 138 28.53 23.84 2.47
C ASP A 138 29.22 25.04 3.13
N ILE A 139 28.70 25.48 4.29
CA ILE A 139 29.27 26.60 5.06
C ILE A 139 30.73 26.31 5.45
N SER A 140 31.17 25.03 5.42
CA SER A 140 32.57 24.66 5.67
C SER A 140 33.53 24.97 4.50
N LYS A 141 33.01 25.24 3.29
CA LYS A 141 33.81 25.63 2.11
C LYS A 141 33.77 27.13 1.80
N GLU A 142 32.92 27.88 2.49
CA GLU A 142 32.75 29.32 2.31
C GLU A 142 33.08 30.12 3.60
N MET A 143 33.76 29.50 4.58
CA MET A 143 34.55 30.29 5.52
C MET A 143 35.72 30.90 4.75
N CYS A 144 35.78 32.24 4.71
CA CYS A 144 36.97 32.99 4.29
C CYS A 144 38.21 32.26 4.85
N ALA A 145 39.05 31.73 3.95
CA ALA A 145 40.11 30.78 4.27
C ALA A 145 40.99 31.28 5.43
N VAL A 146 41.41 30.34 6.27
CA VAL A 146 42.37 30.46 7.40
C VAL A 146 43.24 31.72 7.29
N ILE A 147 43.05 32.68 8.21
CA ILE A 147 43.87 33.89 8.31
C ILE A 147 45.30 33.46 8.72
N PRO A 148 46.35 33.67 7.91
CA PRO A 148 47.72 33.53 8.37
C PRO A 148 48.12 34.75 9.22
N SER A 149 49.06 34.56 10.15
CA SER A 149 49.54 35.62 11.06
C SER A 149 49.95 36.91 10.31
N ILE A 150 49.35 38.04 10.68
CA ILE A 150 49.66 39.38 10.16
C ILE A 150 50.80 39.99 11.02
N PRO A 151 51.95 40.38 10.45
CA PRO A 151 53.03 41.02 11.21
C PRO A 151 52.63 42.38 11.80
N ALA A 152 53.22 42.75 12.93
CA ALA A 152 52.93 44.01 13.62
C ALA A 152 53.23 45.22 12.72
N GLY A 153 52.20 46.06 12.51
CA GLY A 153 52.29 47.28 11.72
C GLY A 153 51.71 47.22 10.30
N GLN A 154 51.03 46.13 9.91
CA GLN A 154 50.32 46.05 8.63
C GLN A 154 48.82 45.77 8.78
N THR A 155 48.03 46.30 7.82
CA THR A 155 46.59 46.07 7.68
C THR A 155 46.33 45.29 6.40
N SER A 156 45.53 44.23 6.46
CA SER A 156 45.04 43.50 5.29
C SER A 156 43.51 43.57 5.24
N THR A 157 42.94 43.78 4.05
CA THR A 157 41.49 43.92 3.84
C THR A 157 41.00 42.77 2.96
N PHE A 158 40.07 41.98 3.48
CA PHE A 158 39.45 40.87 2.76
C PHE A 158 38.02 41.22 2.37
N GLN A 159 37.68 41.02 1.10
CA GLN A 159 36.29 41.06 0.65
C GLN A 159 35.69 39.66 0.79
N CYS A 160 34.88 39.44 1.82
CA CYS A 160 33.96 38.31 1.84
C CYS A 160 32.78 38.69 0.92
N GLY A 161 32.69 38.03 -0.24
CA GLY A 161 31.63 38.25 -1.24
C GLY A 161 30.25 37.99 -0.65
N GLY A 162 29.29 38.86 -0.99
CA GLY A 162 27.94 38.87 -0.42
C GLY A 162 27.22 37.52 -0.44
N MET A 163 26.66 37.15 0.71
CA MET A 163 25.82 35.97 0.89
C MET A 163 24.45 36.22 0.24
N GLU A 164 24.20 35.68 -0.95
CA GLU A 164 22.85 35.56 -1.51
C GLU A 164 22.18 34.28 -0.99
N GLY A 165 21.01 34.40 -0.36
CA GLY A 165 20.18 33.25 0.00
C GLY A 165 19.79 32.45 -1.24
N ARG A 166 19.99 31.12 -1.20
CA ARG A 166 19.58 30.19 -2.27
C ARG A 166 18.11 29.79 -2.10
N PHE A 167 17.50 29.17 -3.10
CA PHE A 167 16.10 28.72 -3.07
C PHE A 167 16.00 27.30 -3.60
N VAL A 168 15.03 26.51 -3.14
CA VAL A 168 14.64 25.25 -3.78
C VAL A 168 13.32 25.49 -4.45
N ASN A 169 13.35 25.31 -5.76
CA ASN A 169 12.31 25.76 -6.65
C ASN A 169 12.06 24.59 -7.60
N VAL A 170 11.15 23.69 -7.19
CA VAL A 170 10.82 22.49 -7.96
C VAL A 170 9.58 22.80 -8.76
N TYR A 171 9.79 23.21 -10.00
CA TYR A 171 8.72 23.80 -10.79
C TYR A 171 7.93 22.79 -11.60
N LEU A 172 8.11 21.47 -11.44
CA LEU A 172 7.31 20.46 -12.15
C LEU A 172 7.59 19.06 -11.57
N PRO A 173 6.81 18.00 -11.89
CA PRO A 173 6.64 16.89 -10.97
C PRO A 173 7.97 16.20 -10.67
N VAL A 174 8.22 15.99 -9.38
CA VAL A 174 9.19 15.02 -8.93
C VAL A 174 8.54 13.67 -9.15
N GLU A 175 8.90 13.02 -10.25
CA GLU A 175 8.43 11.67 -10.51
C GLU A 175 9.42 10.71 -9.90
N VAL A 176 8.96 9.92 -8.95
CA VAL A 176 9.77 8.91 -8.29
C VAL A 176 9.34 7.57 -8.84
N TYR A 177 10.24 6.92 -9.56
CA TYR A 177 10.01 5.60 -10.14
C TYR A 177 10.69 4.58 -9.25
N GLY A 178 9.95 3.58 -8.78
CA GLY A 178 10.48 2.58 -7.86
C GLY A 178 9.53 1.44 -7.54
N GLY A 179 10.06 0.36 -6.94
CA GLY A 179 9.30 -0.86 -6.61
C GLY A 179 9.61 -1.39 -5.21
N THR A 180 8.77 -2.24 -4.62
CA THR A 180 8.97 -2.76 -3.24
C THR A 180 9.93 -3.97 -3.21
N ARG A 181 10.62 -4.20 -2.08
CA ARG A 181 11.64 -5.26 -1.91
C ARG A 181 10.97 -6.65 -1.79
N GLN A 182 11.46 -7.64 -2.52
CA GLN A 182 11.32 -9.06 -2.16
C GLN A 182 12.71 -9.72 -2.10
N ASN A 183 12.93 -10.54 -1.09
CA ASN A 183 14.07 -11.46 -1.03
C ASN A 183 13.78 -12.64 -1.95
N LEU A 184 14.63 -12.89 -2.94
CA LEU A 184 14.63 -14.13 -3.72
C LEU A 184 15.82 -14.98 -3.28
N TYR A 185 15.55 -16.21 -2.82
CA TYR A 185 16.53 -17.29 -2.80
C TYR A 185 16.36 -18.15 -4.07
N SER A 186 17.49 -18.28 -4.79
CA SER A 186 18.05 -19.45 -5.49
C SER A 186 17.24 -20.19 -6.57
N THR A 187 17.82 -20.32 -7.77
CA THR A 187 18.49 -21.57 -8.20
C THR A 187 19.35 -21.30 -9.43
N ALA A 188 20.63 -21.65 -9.34
CA ALA A 188 21.49 -21.77 -10.51
C ALA A 188 21.09 -23.03 -11.26
N ASP A 189 20.84 -22.93 -12.57
CA ASP A 189 21.18 -24.02 -13.46
C ASP A 189 21.82 -23.49 -14.75
N HIS A 190 23.01 -24.01 -15.02
CA HIS A 190 23.78 -23.74 -16.21
C HIS A 190 23.26 -24.66 -17.32
N LYS A 191 22.71 -24.08 -18.41
CA LYS A 191 23.12 -24.36 -19.80
C LYS A 191 22.25 -23.62 -20.83
N LYS A 192 22.96 -22.87 -21.67
CA LYS A 192 22.68 -22.50 -23.08
C LYS A 192 21.24 -22.74 -23.59
N ASN A 193 20.43 -21.68 -23.71
CA ASN A 193 19.96 -21.15 -25.00
C ASN A 193 19.03 -19.94 -24.80
N LYS A 194 19.08 -19.02 -25.78
CA LYS A 194 18.29 -17.79 -25.86
C LYS A 194 16.79 -18.08 -25.84
N SER A 195 16.11 -17.69 -24.77
CA SER A 195 14.65 -17.51 -24.71
C SER A 195 14.34 -16.52 -23.60
N HIS A 196 14.04 -15.27 -23.97
CA HIS A 196 13.58 -14.26 -23.02
C HIS A 196 12.13 -14.58 -22.64
N VAL A 197 11.94 -15.37 -21.58
CA VAL A 197 10.65 -15.52 -20.92
C VAL A 197 10.42 -14.28 -20.06
N LEU A 198 9.43 -13.47 -20.45
CA LEU A 198 8.98 -12.29 -19.71
C LEU A 198 8.07 -12.76 -18.56
N TYR A 199 8.59 -12.71 -17.33
CA TYR A 199 7.76 -12.85 -16.13
C TYR A 199 7.21 -11.48 -15.73
N ILE A 200 5.89 -11.32 -15.78
CA ILE A 200 5.18 -10.14 -15.28
C ILE A 200 4.85 -10.41 -13.80
N LEU A 201 5.43 -9.63 -12.89
CA LEU A 201 5.13 -9.70 -11.46
C LEU A 201 4.47 -8.38 -11.02
N TYR A 202 3.23 -8.49 -10.54
CA TYR A 202 2.43 -7.39 -10.00
C TYR A 202 2.90 -7.03 -8.58
N GLY A 203 3.13 -5.75 -8.29
CA GLY A 203 3.55 -5.26 -6.97
C GLY A 203 2.48 -4.41 -6.28
N SER A 204 1.84 -4.96 -5.24
CA SER A 204 0.91 -4.31 -4.32
C SER A 204 1.65 -3.53 -3.21
N ALA A 205 1.04 -2.44 -2.70
CA ALA A 205 1.52 -1.69 -1.54
C ALA A 205 1.69 -2.57 -0.29
N SER A 206 2.69 -2.30 0.56
CA SER A 206 2.80 -2.96 1.87
C SER A 206 1.71 -2.43 2.80
N LEU A 207 0.84 -3.33 3.26
CA LEU A 207 -0.28 -3.03 4.15
C LEU A 207 0.22 -2.67 5.56
N PRO A 208 -0.51 -1.89 6.38
CA PRO A 208 -0.07 -1.47 7.71
C PRO A 208 0.04 -2.64 8.71
N ASN A 209 0.81 -2.47 9.78
CA ASN A 209 0.78 -3.37 10.93
C ASN A 209 -0.56 -3.20 11.68
N VAL A 210 -1.39 -4.24 11.66
CA VAL A 210 -2.72 -4.27 12.29
C VAL A 210 -2.71 -4.93 13.66
N ALA A 211 -1.59 -5.51 14.10
CA ALA A 211 -1.49 -6.23 15.35
C ALA A 211 -1.85 -5.40 16.61
N PRO A 212 -1.45 -4.12 16.72
CA PRO A 212 -1.81 -3.29 17.88
C PRO A 212 -3.31 -3.03 18.04
N SER A 213 -4.12 -3.26 17.00
CA SER A 213 -5.58 -3.14 17.09
C SER A 213 -6.27 -4.35 17.72
N GLY A 214 -5.54 -5.45 17.89
CA GLY A 214 -6.06 -6.72 18.39
C GLY A 214 -5.85 -6.95 19.88
N THR A 215 -6.17 -8.15 20.33
CA THR A 215 -5.93 -8.63 21.69
C THR A 215 -5.10 -9.90 21.66
N ALA A 216 -3.97 -9.89 22.36
CA ALA A 216 -3.07 -11.04 22.44
C ALA A 216 -3.38 -11.96 23.63
N SER A 217 -3.21 -13.26 23.42
CA SER A 217 -3.33 -14.32 24.43
C SER A 217 -2.28 -15.39 24.17
N GLN A 218 -1.94 -16.19 25.17
CA GLN A 218 -0.95 -17.27 25.04
C GLN A 218 -1.33 -18.44 25.93
N SER A 219 -0.77 -19.63 25.67
CA SER A 219 -1.12 -20.88 26.35
C SER A 219 -0.94 -20.80 27.87
N THR A 220 0.16 -20.23 28.33
CA THR A 220 0.45 -19.92 29.74
C THR A 220 1.37 -18.71 29.81
N THR A 221 1.49 -18.09 30.98
CA THR A 221 2.35 -16.92 31.19
C THR A 221 3.33 -17.22 32.32
N LEU A 222 4.64 -17.06 32.07
CA LEU A 222 5.67 -17.33 33.07
C LEU A 222 5.61 -16.35 34.26
N SER A 223 5.42 -15.06 33.97
CA SER A 223 5.39 -13.98 34.96
C SER A 223 4.61 -12.77 34.45
N ASP A 224 4.30 -11.83 35.35
CA ASP A 224 3.60 -10.58 34.99
C ASP A 224 4.34 -9.72 33.96
N SER A 225 5.66 -9.85 33.87
CA SER A 225 6.50 -9.13 32.90
C SER A 225 6.54 -9.80 31.52
N ALA A 226 5.93 -10.99 31.35
CA ALA A 226 6.04 -11.83 30.16
C ALA A 226 4.69 -12.10 29.48
N ARG A 227 3.77 -11.16 29.62
CA ARG A 227 2.38 -11.27 29.13
C ARG A 227 2.32 -11.28 27.62
N ALA A 228 1.29 -11.93 27.07
CA ALA A 228 1.07 -12.04 25.63
C ALA A 228 1.02 -10.69 24.89
N TRP A 229 0.55 -9.62 25.53
CA TRP A 229 0.43 -8.29 24.93
C TRP A 229 1.79 -7.68 24.56
N ASN A 230 2.88 -8.12 25.20
CA ASN A 230 4.23 -7.62 24.93
C ASN A 230 4.63 -7.82 23.46
N ALA A 231 4.14 -8.87 22.79
CA ALA A 231 4.43 -9.11 21.37
C ALA A 231 3.66 -8.20 20.39
N ILE A 232 2.85 -7.26 20.87
CA ILE A 232 2.12 -6.30 20.03
C ILE A 232 2.15 -4.89 20.63
N ASP A 233 3.16 -4.61 21.45
CA ASP A 233 3.29 -3.34 22.16
C ASP A 233 3.97 -2.25 21.33
N GLY A 234 4.45 -2.60 20.13
CA GLY A 234 5.17 -1.71 19.23
C GLY A 234 6.66 -1.59 19.54
N LYS A 235 7.23 -2.45 20.38
CA LYS A 235 8.63 -2.40 20.79
C LYS A 235 9.33 -3.73 20.50
N SER A 236 10.17 -3.73 19.48
CA SER A 236 11.00 -4.87 19.11
C SER A 236 12.27 -5.01 19.97
N ASP A 237 12.22 -4.71 21.28
CA ASP A 237 13.38 -4.86 22.16
C ASP A 237 13.63 -6.35 22.43
N PRO A 238 14.77 -6.91 21.97
CA PRO A 238 15.01 -8.35 22.02
C PRO A 238 15.44 -8.83 23.42
N VAL A 239 15.72 -7.92 24.36
CA VAL A 239 16.21 -8.25 25.71
C VAL A 239 15.03 -8.60 26.61
N TYR A 240 14.93 -9.87 27.01
CA TYR A 240 13.80 -10.36 27.80
C TYR A 240 13.51 -9.55 29.07
N TYR A 241 14.56 -9.16 29.81
CA TYR A 241 14.42 -8.44 31.08
C TYR A 241 13.96 -6.99 30.94
N HIS A 242 13.91 -6.44 29.73
CA HIS A 242 13.35 -5.11 29.47
C HIS A 242 11.81 -5.11 29.44
N GLY A 243 11.17 -6.28 29.52
CA GLY A 243 9.72 -6.42 29.67
C GLY A 243 8.93 -6.28 28.37
N SER A 244 9.60 -6.37 27.22
CA SER A 244 9.00 -6.28 25.88
C SER A 244 8.83 -7.64 25.18
N CYS A 245 9.21 -8.75 25.82
CA CYS A 245 9.04 -10.08 25.24
C CYS A 245 7.98 -10.89 25.99
N THR A 246 7.24 -11.73 25.27
CA THR A 246 6.35 -12.74 25.85
C THR A 246 7.16 -13.93 26.37
N HIS A 247 6.59 -14.72 27.27
CA HIS A 247 7.19 -16.00 27.66
C HIS A 247 6.14 -16.94 28.23
N THR A 248 6.01 -18.10 27.63
CA THR A 248 5.17 -19.17 28.15
C THR A 248 5.87 -19.91 29.30
N ALA A 249 5.14 -20.61 30.18
CA ALA A 249 5.78 -21.44 31.20
C ALA A 249 6.78 -22.47 30.62
N HIS A 250 7.68 -22.99 31.46
CA HIS A 250 8.64 -24.02 31.08
C HIS A 250 7.95 -25.35 30.75
N ASP A 251 8.64 -26.18 29.97
CA ASP A 251 8.32 -27.58 29.68
C ASP A 251 6.90 -27.85 29.15
N GLN A 252 6.34 -26.91 28.38
CA GLN A 252 5.01 -27.10 27.78
C GLN A 252 5.03 -28.06 26.61
N SER A 253 3.90 -28.71 26.40
CA SER A 253 3.58 -29.36 25.13
C SER A 253 2.82 -28.36 24.26
N ASP A 254 3.31 -28.18 23.03
CA ASP A 254 2.67 -27.39 21.99
C ASP A 254 2.28 -25.95 22.40
N PRO A 255 3.20 -25.15 23.01
CA PRO A 255 2.89 -23.79 23.43
C PRO A 255 2.51 -22.90 22.24
N TRP A 256 1.63 -21.93 22.50
CA TRP A 256 1.11 -21.03 21.47
C TRP A 256 0.92 -19.61 21.97
N TRP A 257 1.04 -18.68 21.04
CA TRP A 257 0.62 -17.29 21.16
C TRP A 257 -0.42 -17.00 20.08
N ARG A 258 -1.43 -16.18 20.40
CA ARG A 258 -2.53 -15.84 19.49
C ARG A 258 -2.92 -14.38 19.60
N LEU A 259 -3.05 -13.75 18.45
CA LEU A 259 -3.70 -12.48 18.24
C LEU A 259 -5.14 -12.67 17.78
N LEU A 260 -6.07 -12.00 18.45
CA LEU A 260 -7.45 -11.80 18.01
C LEU A 260 -7.58 -10.39 17.40
N LEU A 261 -7.83 -10.29 16.10
CA LEU A 261 -8.10 -9.03 15.41
C LEU A 261 -9.57 -8.61 15.58
N PRO A 262 -9.87 -7.30 15.49
CA PRO A 262 -11.23 -6.77 15.70
C PRO A 262 -12.21 -7.18 14.59
N GLY A 263 -11.70 -7.59 13.42
CA GLY A 263 -12.47 -8.09 12.28
C GLY A 263 -11.68 -9.13 11.50
N ILE A 264 -12.15 -9.48 10.31
CA ILE A 264 -11.40 -10.32 9.36
C ILE A 264 -10.42 -9.40 8.63
N TYR A 265 -9.18 -9.83 8.50
CA TYR A 265 -8.15 -9.08 7.77
C TYR A 265 -7.58 -9.95 6.65
N ARG A 266 -7.26 -9.30 5.53
CA ARG A 266 -6.43 -9.87 4.48
C ARG A 266 -4.96 -9.65 4.85
N ILE A 267 -4.31 -10.70 5.32
CA ILE A 267 -2.96 -10.66 5.89
C ILE A 267 -1.94 -11.03 4.82
N THR A 268 -1.11 -10.05 4.46
CA THR A 268 -0.08 -10.20 3.43
C THR A 268 1.23 -10.71 3.99
N ALA A 269 1.59 -10.34 5.21
CA ALA A 269 2.82 -10.80 5.85
C ALA A 269 2.72 -10.75 7.37
N VAL A 270 3.57 -11.51 8.05
CA VAL A 270 3.77 -11.47 9.49
C VAL A 270 5.26 -11.37 9.76
N SER A 271 5.69 -10.37 10.54
CA SER A 271 7.06 -10.28 11.07
C SER A 271 7.10 -10.77 12.50
N VAL A 272 8.17 -11.47 12.86
CA VAL A 272 8.42 -11.94 14.23
C VAL A 272 9.82 -11.52 14.65
N THR A 273 9.93 -10.80 15.77
CA THR A 273 11.20 -10.46 16.43
C THR A 273 11.51 -11.52 17.49
N ASN A 274 12.69 -12.11 17.37
CA ASN A 274 13.18 -13.12 18.30
C ASN A 274 14.01 -12.50 19.44
N ARG A 275 14.12 -13.24 20.53
CA ARG A 275 14.95 -12.87 21.69
C ARG A 275 16.45 -12.85 21.34
N ASP A 276 17.21 -12.05 22.07
CA ASP A 276 18.68 -11.97 22.00
C ASP A 276 19.42 -13.22 22.50
N GLU A 277 18.83 -13.97 23.42
CA GLU A 277 19.32 -15.23 23.97
C GLU A 277 18.33 -16.37 23.72
N LEU A 278 18.84 -17.61 23.69
CA LEU A 278 18.03 -18.83 23.51
C LEU A 278 17.16 -18.77 22.25
N ALA A 279 17.68 -18.14 21.21
CA ALA A 279 16.99 -17.85 19.96
C ALA A 279 16.52 -19.12 19.24
N GLU A 280 17.20 -20.26 19.47
CA GLU A 280 16.84 -21.56 18.92
C GLU A 280 15.48 -22.10 19.42
N ARG A 281 14.92 -21.55 20.51
CA ARG A 281 13.64 -22.01 21.06
C ARG A 281 12.47 -21.85 20.09
N ILE A 282 12.50 -20.85 19.21
CA ILE A 282 11.43 -20.62 18.21
C ILE A 282 11.53 -21.56 17.00
N ASN A 283 12.61 -22.33 16.86
CA ASN A 283 12.82 -23.17 15.69
C ASN A 283 11.66 -24.14 15.47
N ASN A 284 11.16 -24.15 14.23
CA ASN A 284 9.99 -24.90 13.76
C ASN A 284 8.64 -24.42 14.30
N ALA A 285 8.56 -23.22 14.89
CA ALA A 285 7.27 -22.58 15.14
C ALA A 285 6.51 -22.35 13.83
N GLU A 286 5.19 -22.30 13.90
CA GLU A 286 4.29 -22.18 12.76
C GLU A 286 3.43 -20.95 12.89
N ILE A 287 3.34 -20.15 11.83
CA ILE A 287 2.41 -19.04 11.74
C ILE A 287 1.13 -19.56 11.08
N ARG A 288 -0.01 -19.39 11.75
CA ARG A 288 -1.33 -19.86 11.27
C ARG A 288 -2.34 -18.73 11.27
N ILE A 289 -3.16 -18.67 10.22
CA ILE A 289 -4.10 -17.57 9.98
C ILE A 289 -5.44 -18.15 9.58
N GLY A 290 -6.52 -17.70 10.23
CA GLY A 290 -7.87 -18.10 9.87
C GLY A 290 -8.94 -17.55 10.81
N ASN A 291 -10.15 -18.12 10.70
CA ASN A 291 -11.33 -17.65 11.43
C ASN A 291 -11.84 -18.67 12.47
N SER A 292 -11.27 -19.88 12.53
CA SER A 292 -11.68 -20.88 13.52
C SER A 292 -10.98 -20.64 14.87
N ALA A 293 -11.74 -20.76 15.95
CA ALA A 293 -11.22 -20.76 17.32
C ALA A 293 -10.92 -22.19 17.85
N GLU A 294 -11.25 -23.23 17.08
CA GLU A 294 -11.01 -24.63 17.44
C GLU A 294 -9.52 -24.88 17.69
N ASN A 295 -9.20 -25.67 18.74
CA ASN A 295 -7.82 -25.87 19.21
C ASN A 295 -7.06 -24.54 19.38
N ASN A 296 -7.73 -23.53 19.95
CA ASN A 296 -7.22 -22.17 20.10
C ASN A 296 -6.84 -21.48 18.78
N GLY A 297 -7.29 -21.96 17.63
CA GLY A 297 -6.89 -21.47 16.31
C GLY A 297 -5.62 -22.11 15.75
N ASN A 298 -5.01 -23.06 16.47
CA ASN A 298 -3.82 -23.79 16.01
C ASN A 298 -4.12 -24.77 14.86
N ASN A 299 -5.41 -25.02 14.55
CA ASN A 299 -5.83 -25.78 13.38
C ASN A 299 -6.03 -24.92 12.13
N ASN A 300 -5.97 -23.58 12.24
CA ASN A 300 -6.13 -22.70 11.08
C ASN A 300 -5.02 -22.97 10.02
N PRO A 301 -5.29 -22.65 8.74
CA PRO A 301 -4.31 -22.80 7.67
C PRO A 301 -2.94 -22.20 8.02
N ARG A 302 -1.88 -22.91 7.68
CA ARG A 302 -0.50 -22.49 7.95
C ARG A 302 -0.06 -21.46 6.90
N CYS A 303 0.32 -20.26 7.35
CA CYS A 303 0.99 -19.27 6.52
C CYS A 303 2.45 -19.67 6.26
N ALA A 304 3.21 -19.98 7.33
CA ALA A 304 4.63 -20.28 7.23
C ALA A 304 5.11 -21.17 8.38
N VAL A 305 6.25 -21.83 8.15
CA VAL A 305 7.08 -22.42 9.21
C VAL A 305 8.27 -21.50 9.42
N ILE A 306 8.62 -21.25 10.67
CA ILE A 306 9.80 -20.50 11.10
C ILE A 306 10.93 -21.51 11.29
N PRO A 307 11.83 -21.72 10.32
CA PRO A 307 12.93 -22.69 10.49
C PRO A 307 13.85 -22.26 11.63
N SER A 308 14.20 -20.97 11.65
CA SER A 308 14.97 -20.30 12.69
C SER A 308 14.89 -18.79 12.52
N ILE A 309 15.04 -18.03 13.60
CA ILE A 309 15.31 -16.59 13.55
C ILE A 309 16.55 -16.36 14.40
N PRO A 310 17.63 -15.74 13.88
CA PRO A 310 18.81 -15.47 14.69
C PRO A 310 18.51 -14.58 15.89
N ALA A 311 19.40 -14.63 16.88
CA ALA A 311 19.32 -13.79 18.08
C ALA A 311 19.12 -12.30 17.75
N ALA A 312 18.16 -11.67 18.42
CA ALA A 312 17.83 -10.25 18.26
C ALA A 312 17.48 -9.82 16.82
N GLN A 313 17.06 -10.75 15.96
CA GLN A 313 16.63 -10.45 14.60
C GLN A 313 15.13 -10.54 14.43
N THR A 314 14.65 -9.85 13.39
CA THR A 314 13.27 -9.92 12.91
C THR A 314 13.24 -10.66 11.58
N ALA A 315 12.35 -11.64 11.44
CA ALA A 315 12.09 -12.31 10.17
C ALA A 315 10.65 -12.05 9.72
N THR A 316 10.47 -11.75 8.42
CA THR A 316 9.16 -11.50 7.81
C THR A 316 8.76 -12.66 6.92
N PHE A 317 7.55 -13.18 7.12
CA PHE A 317 6.97 -14.31 6.42
C PHE A 317 5.82 -13.82 5.55
N GLN A 318 5.85 -14.17 4.26
CA GLN A 318 4.80 -13.79 3.32
C GLN A 318 3.63 -14.76 3.43
N CYS A 319 2.43 -14.24 3.71
CA CYS A 319 1.21 -15.01 3.88
C CYS A 319 0.25 -14.92 2.68
N GLY A 320 0.66 -14.29 1.57
CA GLY A 320 -0.08 -14.32 0.31
C GLY A 320 -1.46 -13.66 0.32
N GLY A 321 -1.82 -12.92 1.38
CA GLY A 321 -3.14 -12.34 1.53
C GLY A 321 -4.17 -13.32 2.11
N MET A 322 -3.75 -14.27 2.95
CA MET A 322 -4.65 -15.13 3.71
C MET A 322 -5.63 -14.29 4.54
N GLU A 323 -6.90 -14.68 4.53
CA GLU A 323 -7.91 -14.01 5.34
C GLU A 323 -8.07 -14.68 6.70
N GLY A 324 -8.07 -13.87 7.75
CA GLY A 324 -8.25 -14.38 9.10
C GLY A 324 -8.49 -13.30 10.14
N ARG A 325 -9.22 -13.69 11.17
CA ARG A 325 -9.39 -12.92 12.41
C ARG A 325 -8.39 -13.35 13.49
N PHE A 326 -7.89 -14.58 13.41
CA PHE A 326 -6.87 -15.12 14.30
C PHE A 326 -5.53 -15.21 13.59
N VAL A 327 -4.47 -14.78 14.26
CA VAL A 327 -3.07 -15.04 13.89
C VAL A 327 -2.42 -15.76 15.06
N ASN A 328 -1.96 -16.99 14.83
CA ASN A 328 -1.30 -17.82 15.84
C ASN A 328 0.17 -18.01 15.49
N VAL A 329 1.03 -17.98 16.51
CA VAL A 329 2.37 -18.56 16.48
C VAL A 329 2.33 -19.81 17.36
N TYR A 330 2.38 -20.97 16.73
CA TYR A 330 2.20 -22.29 17.34
C TYR A 330 3.52 -23.06 17.28
N LEU A 331 4.05 -23.50 18.41
CA LEU A 331 5.32 -24.22 18.48
C LEU A 331 5.09 -25.68 18.86
N PRO A 332 5.01 -26.61 17.89
CA PRO A 332 4.75 -28.02 18.18
C PRO A 332 5.93 -28.72 18.88
N GLY A 333 5.61 -29.70 19.72
CA GLY A 333 6.53 -30.57 20.42
C GLY A 333 6.42 -30.50 21.94
N ALA A 334 7.08 -31.46 22.60
CA ALA A 334 7.17 -31.52 24.05
C ALA A 334 8.36 -30.69 24.59
N ALA A 335 8.27 -30.31 25.86
CA ALA A 335 9.28 -29.56 26.59
C ALA A 335 9.71 -28.25 25.89
N LYS A 336 8.73 -27.50 25.38
CA LYS A 336 8.93 -26.25 24.64
C LYS A 336 8.64 -25.02 25.49
N VAL A 337 9.25 -23.91 25.06
CA VAL A 337 9.01 -22.56 25.57
C VAL A 337 8.88 -21.63 24.37
N LEU A 338 7.80 -20.86 24.31
CA LEU A 338 7.60 -19.86 23.28
C LEU A 338 7.85 -18.45 23.85
N THR A 339 8.73 -17.71 23.17
CA THR A 339 9.08 -16.32 23.48
C THR A 339 9.05 -15.53 22.18
N LEU A 340 8.33 -14.41 22.18
CA LEU A 340 8.17 -13.52 21.05
C LEU A 340 8.39 -12.10 21.56
N CYS A 341 9.33 -11.36 20.97
CA CYS A 341 9.60 -9.98 21.38
C CYS A 341 8.79 -8.95 20.60
N GLU A 342 8.37 -9.28 19.37
CA GLU A 342 7.34 -8.52 18.67
C GLU A 342 6.75 -9.39 17.55
N VAL A 343 5.46 -9.22 17.28
CA VAL A 343 4.73 -9.84 16.18
C VAL A 343 3.96 -8.76 15.44
N GLU A 344 4.48 -8.37 14.28
CA GLU A 344 3.83 -7.40 13.41
C GLU A 344 3.01 -8.14 12.35
N VAL A 345 1.73 -7.77 12.19
CA VAL A 345 0.84 -8.41 11.23
C VAL A 345 0.47 -7.39 10.16
N TYR A 346 0.96 -7.58 8.93
CA TYR A 346 0.75 -6.66 7.82
C TYR A 346 -0.47 -7.06 7.01
N GLY A 347 -1.53 -6.26 7.10
CA GLY A 347 -2.81 -6.58 6.48
C GLY A 347 -3.74 -5.38 6.39
N ALA A 348 -4.87 -5.58 5.73
CA ALA A 348 -5.95 -4.61 5.71
C ALA A 348 -7.23 -5.28 6.20
N ALA A 349 -8.08 -4.53 6.89
CA ALA A 349 -9.38 -5.05 7.29
C ALA A 349 -10.15 -5.44 6.02
N SER A 350 -10.59 -6.69 5.95
CA SER A 350 -11.59 -7.10 4.97
C SER A 350 -12.89 -6.47 5.41
N LEU A 351 -13.41 -5.52 4.60
CA LEU A 351 -14.72 -4.95 4.89
C LEU A 351 -15.78 -6.05 4.79
N PRO A 352 -16.80 -6.06 5.66
CA PRO A 352 -17.81 -7.10 5.64
C PRO A 352 -18.65 -7.03 4.35
N ASN A 353 -19.21 -8.17 3.93
CA ASN A 353 -20.28 -8.18 2.93
C ASN A 353 -21.52 -7.54 3.55
N VAL A 354 -21.89 -6.35 3.09
CA VAL A 354 -23.04 -5.58 3.57
C VAL A 354 -24.30 -5.86 2.75
N ALA A 355 -24.21 -6.65 1.67
CA ALA A 355 -25.34 -6.91 0.78
C ALA A 355 -26.56 -7.56 1.47
N PRO A 356 -26.41 -8.53 2.39
CA PRO A 356 -27.54 -9.14 3.10
C PRO A 356 -28.34 -8.17 3.98
N SER A 357 -27.77 -7.02 4.34
CA SER A 357 -28.48 -5.98 5.11
C SER A 357 -29.42 -5.12 4.26
N GLY A 358 -29.32 -5.23 2.94
CA GLY A 358 -30.08 -4.42 1.99
C GLY A 358 -31.35 -5.10 1.47
N THR A 359 -32.00 -4.43 0.53
CA THR A 359 -33.15 -4.96 -0.20
C THR A 359 -32.86 -4.94 -1.69
N ALA A 360 -32.95 -6.10 -2.34
CA ALA A 360 -32.70 -6.24 -3.76
C ALA A 360 -33.98 -6.08 -4.59
N SER A 361 -33.83 -5.49 -5.78
CA SER A 361 -34.87 -5.31 -6.80
C SER A 361 -34.27 -5.49 -8.19
N GLN A 362 -35.08 -5.80 -9.19
CA GLN A 362 -34.60 -5.99 -10.56
C GLN A 362 -35.66 -5.52 -11.57
N SER A 363 -35.26 -5.26 -12.81
CA SER A 363 -36.11 -4.67 -13.85
C SER A 363 -37.37 -5.48 -14.11
N THR A 364 -37.25 -6.79 -14.21
CA THR A 364 -38.37 -7.74 -14.28
C THR A 364 -37.95 -9.07 -13.66
N THR A 365 -38.89 -9.97 -13.40
CA THR A 365 -38.62 -11.28 -12.80
C THR A 365 -39.21 -12.37 -13.69
N LEU A 366 -38.40 -13.35 -14.10
CA LEU A 366 -38.86 -14.45 -14.97
C LEU A 366 -39.90 -15.34 -14.27
N SER A 367 -39.68 -15.65 -12.99
CA SER A 367 -40.52 -16.55 -12.19
C SER A 367 -40.32 -16.30 -10.70
N ASP A 368 -41.19 -16.84 -9.85
CA ASP A 368 -41.06 -16.73 -8.39
C ASP A 368 -39.74 -17.29 -7.83
N SER A 369 -39.14 -18.26 -8.54
CA SER A 369 -37.84 -18.84 -8.19
C SER A 369 -36.65 -17.99 -8.62
N ALA A 370 -36.85 -16.83 -9.27
CA ALA A 370 -35.80 -16.00 -9.86
C ALA A 370 -35.75 -14.56 -9.31
N ARG A 371 -36.30 -14.36 -8.10
CA ARG A 371 -36.42 -13.05 -7.45
C ARG A 371 -35.07 -12.42 -7.12
N ALA A 372 -35.01 -11.09 -7.14
CA ALA A 372 -33.79 -10.31 -6.96
C ALA A 372 -32.99 -10.59 -5.67
N TRP A 373 -33.66 -10.94 -4.56
CA TRP A 373 -33.00 -11.18 -3.27
C TRP A 373 -32.12 -12.42 -3.26
N LYS A 374 -32.26 -13.32 -4.24
CA LYS A 374 -31.41 -14.50 -4.37
C LYS A 374 -29.94 -14.16 -4.59
N ALA A 375 -29.64 -13.02 -5.23
CA ALA A 375 -28.27 -12.56 -5.38
C ALA A 375 -27.65 -12.00 -4.08
N ILE A 376 -28.33 -12.03 -2.94
CA ILE A 376 -27.80 -11.57 -1.64
C ILE A 376 -28.18 -12.52 -0.51
N ASP A 377 -28.50 -13.77 -0.83
CA ASP A 377 -28.97 -14.74 0.15
C ASP A 377 -27.84 -15.52 0.83
N GLY A 378 -26.58 -15.23 0.45
CA GLY A 378 -25.39 -15.87 0.99
C GLY A 378 -25.11 -17.25 0.39
N ASN A 379 -25.83 -17.66 -0.65
CA ASN A 379 -25.63 -18.92 -1.34
C ASN A 379 -25.20 -18.68 -2.79
N SER A 380 -23.92 -18.91 -3.05
CA SER A 380 -23.29 -18.72 -4.36
C SER A 380 -23.42 -19.91 -5.31
N ASP A 381 -24.40 -20.81 -5.09
CA ASP A 381 -24.64 -21.95 -5.98
C ASP A 381 -24.89 -21.47 -7.42
N PRO A 382 -23.99 -21.80 -8.36
CA PRO A 382 -24.05 -21.25 -9.72
C PRO A 382 -25.08 -21.95 -10.60
N VAL A 383 -25.68 -23.05 -10.14
CA VAL A 383 -26.66 -23.83 -10.90
C VAL A 383 -28.03 -23.17 -10.78
N TYR A 384 -28.53 -22.63 -11.89
CA TYR A 384 -29.81 -21.88 -11.90
C TYR A 384 -30.98 -22.66 -11.27
N TYR A 385 -31.08 -23.96 -11.55
CA TYR A 385 -32.17 -24.82 -11.07
C TYR A 385 -32.10 -25.16 -9.57
N HIS A 386 -30.97 -24.92 -8.90
CA HIS A 386 -30.87 -25.04 -7.45
C HIS A 386 -31.53 -23.85 -6.72
N GLY A 387 -31.92 -22.83 -7.48
CA GLY A 387 -32.76 -21.75 -6.97
C GLY A 387 -31.99 -20.72 -6.16
N SER A 388 -30.69 -20.51 -6.40
CA SER A 388 -29.91 -19.41 -5.81
C SER A 388 -29.63 -18.26 -6.77
N CYS A 389 -30.02 -18.37 -8.03
CA CYS A 389 -29.76 -17.32 -9.02
C CYS A 389 -31.02 -16.47 -9.31
N THR A 390 -30.78 -15.18 -9.51
CA THR A 390 -31.76 -14.23 -10.06
C THR A 390 -31.94 -14.45 -11.56
N HIS A 391 -33.06 -14.01 -12.13
CA HIS A 391 -33.23 -14.00 -13.59
C HIS A 391 -34.29 -12.97 -14.00
N THR A 392 -33.89 -12.04 -14.85
CA THR A 392 -34.84 -11.09 -15.46
C THR A 392 -35.59 -11.75 -16.64
N ALA A 393 -36.75 -11.25 -17.05
CA ALA A 393 -37.47 -11.79 -18.21
C ALA A 393 -36.63 -11.76 -19.51
N HIS A 394 -37.02 -12.57 -20.49
CA HIS A 394 -36.37 -12.60 -21.81
C HIS A 394 -36.51 -11.28 -22.58
N ASP A 395 -35.59 -11.09 -23.53
CA ASP A 395 -35.62 -10.03 -24.55
C ASP A 395 -35.77 -8.59 -24.03
N GLN A 396 -35.18 -8.30 -22.88
CA GLN A 396 -35.23 -6.94 -22.32
C GLN A 396 -34.25 -6.00 -22.99
N SER A 397 -34.63 -4.73 -23.02
CA SER A 397 -33.71 -3.62 -23.21
C SER A 397 -33.18 -3.16 -21.86
N ASP A 398 -31.86 -3.09 -21.76
CA ASP A 398 -31.12 -2.54 -20.61
C ASP A 398 -31.54 -3.13 -19.24
N PRO A 399 -31.60 -4.47 -19.06
CA PRO A 399 -32.00 -5.09 -17.80
C PRO A 399 -31.03 -4.73 -16.67
N TRP A 400 -31.58 -4.63 -15.46
CA TRP A 400 -30.81 -4.22 -14.28
C TRP A 400 -31.23 -4.97 -13.02
N TRP A 401 -30.27 -5.11 -12.13
CA TRP A 401 -30.45 -5.52 -10.74
C TRP A 401 -29.92 -4.41 -9.83
N ARG A 402 -30.58 -4.17 -8.71
CA ARG A 402 -30.25 -3.11 -7.75
C ARG A 402 -30.40 -3.56 -6.32
N LEU A 403 -29.36 -3.31 -5.54
CA LEU A 403 -29.35 -3.35 -4.10
C LEU A 403 -29.60 -1.95 -3.51
N LEU A 404 -30.56 -1.85 -2.59
CA LEU A 404 -30.76 -0.70 -1.71
C LEU A 404 -30.18 -1.03 -0.33
N LEU A 405 -29.11 -0.34 0.07
CA LEU A 405 -28.53 -0.45 1.41
C LEU A 405 -29.31 0.42 2.43
N PRO A 406 -29.27 0.07 3.73
CA PRO A 406 -30.02 0.79 4.77
C PRO A 406 -29.49 2.22 5.03
N GLY A 407 -28.26 2.52 4.63
CA GLY A 407 -27.62 3.82 4.75
C GLY A 407 -26.62 4.07 3.63
N ILE A 408 -25.81 5.11 3.75
CA ILE A 408 -24.71 5.37 2.81
C ILE A 408 -23.48 4.58 3.27
N TYR A 409 -22.96 3.75 2.36
CA TYR A 409 -21.78 2.95 2.60
C TYR A 409 -20.63 3.42 1.73
N ARG A 410 -19.42 3.36 2.27
CA ARG A 410 -18.17 3.42 1.51
C ARG A 410 -17.85 2.01 1.02
N ILE A 411 -18.04 1.77 -0.27
CA ILE A 411 -17.93 0.45 -0.90
C ILE A 411 -16.55 0.33 -1.55
N THR A 412 -15.76 -0.63 -1.10
CA THR A 412 -14.40 -0.86 -1.61
C THR A 412 -14.37 -1.88 -2.73
N ALA A 413 -15.24 -2.87 -2.71
CA ALA A 413 -15.30 -3.90 -3.74
C ALA A 413 -16.70 -4.51 -3.87
N VAL A 414 -16.98 -5.08 -5.04
CA VAL A 414 -18.18 -5.86 -5.31
C VAL A 414 -17.76 -7.19 -5.96
N SER A 415 -18.16 -8.32 -5.39
CA SER A 415 -18.02 -9.63 -6.01
C SER A 415 -19.32 -10.03 -6.70
N VAL A 416 -19.20 -10.66 -7.87
CA VAL A 416 -20.34 -11.19 -8.61
C VAL A 416 -20.07 -12.64 -8.97
N THR A 417 -20.95 -13.54 -8.57
CA THR A 417 -20.95 -14.95 -8.96
C THR A 417 -21.84 -15.15 -10.17
N ASN A 418 -21.25 -15.69 -11.24
CA ASN A 418 -21.95 -15.97 -12.49
C ASN A 418 -22.55 -17.38 -12.49
N ARG A 419 -23.53 -17.57 -13.37
CA ARG A 419 -24.15 -18.88 -13.62
C ARG A 419 -23.15 -19.86 -14.24
N ASP A 420 -23.38 -21.15 -14.00
CA ASP A 420 -22.65 -22.28 -14.60
C ASP A 420 -22.86 -22.43 -16.13
N GLU A 421 -24.02 -22.04 -16.63
CA GLU A 421 -24.38 -22.02 -18.05
C GLU A 421 -24.74 -20.61 -18.53
N LEU A 422 -24.62 -20.38 -19.84
CA LEU A 422 -24.97 -19.10 -20.48
C LEU A 422 -24.24 -17.91 -19.84
N ALA A 423 -23.01 -18.17 -19.36
CA ALA A 423 -22.17 -17.25 -18.62
C ALA A 423 -21.87 -15.98 -19.41
N GLU A 424 -21.89 -16.03 -20.74
CA GLU A 424 -21.67 -14.90 -21.63
C GLU A 424 -22.76 -13.82 -21.55
N ARG A 425 -23.94 -14.13 -20.98
CA ARG A 425 -25.05 -13.17 -20.85
C ARG A 425 -24.67 -11.94 -20.02
N ILE A 426 -23.78 -12.07 -19.04
CA ILE A 426 -23.33 -10.96 -18.18
C ILE A 426 -22.28 -10.06 -18.87
N ASN A 427 -21.76 -10.46 -20.02
CA ASN A 427 -20.66 -9.74 -20.67
C ASN A 427 -21.06 -8.28 -20.96
N ASN A 428 -20.17 -7.37 -20.57
CA ASN A 428 -20.32 -5.92 -20.62
C ASN A 428 -21.37 -5.33 -19.65
N ALA A 429 -21.84 -6.10 -18.67
CA ALA A 429 -22.58 -5.53 -17.55
C ALA A 429 -21.71 -4.52 -16.79
N GLU A 430 -22.36 -3.55 -16.15
CA GLU A 430 -21.72 -2.44 -15.47
C GLU A 430 -22.12 -2.42 -14.00
N ILE A 431 -21.13 -2.33 -13.12
CA ILE A 431 -21.36 -2.12 -11.69
C ILE A 431 -21.40 -0.61 -11.46
N ARG A 432 -22.48 -0.10 -10.87
CA ARG A 432 -22.68 1.33 -10.61
C ARG A 432 -23.03 1.56 -9.15
N ILE A 433 -22.47 2.62 -8.56
CA ILE A 433 -22.58 2.91 -7.14
C ILE A 433 -22.89 4.39 -6.96
N GLY A 434 -23.92 4.71 -6.17
CA GLY A 434 -24.24 6.09 -5.83
C GLY A 434 -25.49 6.25 -4.97
N ASN A 435 -25.99 7.48 -4.92
CA ASN A 435 -27.13 7.85 -4.06
C ASN A 435 -28.37 8.28 -4.85
N SER A 436 -28.28 8.42 -6.18
CA SER A 436 -29.43 8.80 -7.00
C SER A 436 -30.31 7.59 -7.31
N ALA A 437 -31.61 7.76 -7.20
CA ALA A 437 -32.61 6.78 -7.63
C ALA A 437 -33.09 7.01 -9.08
N GLU A 438 -32.65 8.09 -9.73
CA GLU A 438 -33.02 8.41 -11.12
C GLU A 438 -32.59 7.29 -12.07
N ASN A 439 -33.45 6.98 -13.06
CA ASN A 439 -33.29 5.82 -13.94
C ASN A 439 -32.98 4.53 -13.16
N ASN A 440 -33.69 4.31 -12.04
CA ASN A 440 -33.46 3.21 -11.11
C ASN A 440 -32.03 3.13 -10.54
N GLY A 441 -31.26 4.21 -10.56
CA GLY A 441 -29.86 4.24 -10.14
C GLY A 441 -28.86 3.81 -11.22
N ASN A 442 -29.32 3.49 -12.43
CA ASN A 442 -28.46 3.10 -13.56
C ASN A 442 -27.62 4.27 -14.11
N ASN A 443 -27.91 5.50 -13.69
CA ASN A 443 -27.09 6.68 -14.03
C ASN A 443 -26.01 6.99 -12.98
N ASN A 444 -25.96 6.27 -11.86
CA ASN A 444 -24.93 6.48 -10.84
C ASN A 444 -23.52 6.21 -11.42
N PRO A 445 -22.46 6.81 -10.83
CA PRO A 445 -21.09 6.58 -11.24
C PRO A 445 -20.74 5.09 -11.39
N ARG A 446 -20.01 4.76 -12.45
CA ARG A 446 -19.59 3.40 -12.75
C ARG A 446 -18.37 3.02 -11.89
N CYS A 447 -18.49 1.95 -11.11
CA CYS A 447 -17.36 1.31 -10.44
C CYS A 447 -16.52 0.50 -11.45
N ALA A 448 -17.16 -0.40 -12.20
CA ALA A 448 -16.46 -1.30 -13.11
C ALA A 448 -17.35 -1.71 -14.29
N VAL A 449 -16.71 -2.20 -15.35
CA VAL A 449 -17.33 -2.99 -16.41
C VAL A 449 -16.93 -4.44 -16.19
N ILE A 450 -17.88 -5.35 -16.31
CA ILE A 450 -17.69 -6.79 -16.27
C ILE A 450 -17.42 -7.26 -17.71
N PRO A 451 -16.16 -7.43 -18.16
CA PRO A 451 -15.91 -7.88 -19.52
C PRO A 451 -16.48 -9.28 -19.75
N SER A 452 -16.23 -10.17 -18.79
CA SER A 452 -16.77 -11.53 -18.71
C SER A 452 -16.52 -12.08 -17.31
N ILE A 453 -17.35 -13.03 -16.88
CA ILE A 453 -17.05 -13.90 -15.73
C ILE A 453 -17.22 -15.33 -16.23
N PRO A 454 -16.22 -16.21 -16.11
CA PRO A 454 -16.37 -17.60 -16.56
C PRO A 454 -17.52 -18.33 -15.84
N ALA A 455 -18.00 -19.40 -16.46
CA ALA A 455 -19.03 -20.28 -15.90
C ALA A 455 -18.71 -20.68 -14.46
N ALA A 456 -19.68 -20.55 -13.56
CA ALA A 456 -19.59 -20.94 -12.15
C ALA A 456 -18.43 -20.28 -11.37
N GLN A 457 -17.94 -19.12 -11.82
CA GLN A 457 -16.89 -18.36 -11.14
C GLN A 457 -17.44 -17.10 -10.49
N THR A 458 -16.70 -16.63 -9.49
CA THR A 458 -16.88 -15.33 -8.85
C THR A 458 -15.76 -14.39 -9.29
N ALA A 459 -16.11 -13.17 -9.69
CA ALA A 459 -15.13 -12.12 -9.96
C ALA A 459 -15.34 -10.94 -9.02
N THR A 460 -14.26 -10.43 -8.44
CA THR A 460 -14.27 -9.27 -7.54
C THR A 460 -13.75 -8.02 -8.24
N PHE A 461 -14.54 -6.95 -8.18
CA PHE A 461 -14.25 -5.66 -8.80
C PHE A 461 -13.94 -4.62 -7.72
N GLN A 462 -12.79 -3.96 -7.84
CA GLN A 462 -12.36 -2.93 -6.89
C GLN A 462 -13.05 -1.60 -7.24
N CYS A 463 -13.82 -1.05 -6.30
CA CYS A 463 -14.58 0.19 -6.44
C CYS A 463 -13.94 1.39 -5.74
N GLY A 464 -12.73 1.25 -5.19
CA GLY A 464 -11.93 2.39 -4.71
C GLY A 464 -12.55 3.20 -3.57
N GLY A 465 -13.52 2.65 -2.83
CA GLY A 465 -14.19 3.34 -1.74
C GLY A 465 -15.26 4.33 -2.20
N MET A 466 -15.94 4.06 -3.32
CA MET A 466 -17.10 4.83 -3.76
C MET A 466 -18.19 4.85 -2.69
N GLU A 467 -18.77 6.03 -2.46
CA GLU A 467 -19.87 6.18 -1.50
C GLU A 467 -21.22 6.05 -2.20
N GLY A 468 -22.08 5.18 -1.68
CA GLY A 468 -23.40 4.97 -2.25
C GLY A 468 -24.34 4.22 -1.33
N ARG A 469 -25.63 4.46 -1.54
CA ARG A 469 -26.74 3.70 -0.98
C ARG A 469 -27.30 2.67 -1.97
N PHE A 470 -27.10 2.91 -3.27
CA PHE A 470 -27.47 2.00 -4.35
C PHE A 470 -26.24 1.33 -4.94
N VAL A 471 -26.33 0.02 -5.15
CA VAL A 471 -25.40 -0.75 -5.98
C VAL A 471 -26.22 -1.40 -7.09
N ASN A 472 -25.89 -1.08 -8.34
CA ASN A 472 -26.58 -1.60 -9.51
C ASN A 472 -25.65 -2.49 -10.32
N VAL A 473 -26.17 -3.59 -10.85
CA VAL A 473 -25.60 -4.30 -11.99
C VAL A 473 -26.51 -4.01 -13.19
N TYR A 474 -25.99 -3.24 -14.14
CA TYR A 474 -26.72 -2.71 -15.29
C TYR A 474 -26.16 -3.32 -16.57
N LEU A 475 -26.98 -4.02 -17.36
CA LEU A 475 -26.53 -4.67 -18.59
C LEU A 475 -27.09 -3.93 -19.81
N PRO A 476 -26.29 -3.05 -20.46
CA PRO A 476 -26.78 -2.27 -21.60
C PRO A 476 -27.03 -3.12 -22.85
N GLY A 477 -28.01 -2.70 -23.65
CA GLY A 477 -28.34 -3.25 -24.97
C GLY A 477 -29.73 -3.88 -25.04
N ALA A 478 -30.13 -4.23 -26.26
CA ALA A 478 -31.41 -4.90 -26.54
C ALA A 478 -31.29 -6.43 -26.50
N ALA A 479 -32.42 -7.10 -26.33
CA ALA A 479 -32.54 -8.56 -26.29
C ALA A 479 -31.60 -9.22 -25.25
N LYS A 480 -31.53 -8.63 -24.05
CA LYS A 480 -30.67 -9.08 -22.96
C LYS A 480 -31.45 -9.79 -21.86
N VAL A 481 -30.71 -10.62 -21.11
CA VAL A 481 -31.15 -11.29 -19.89
C VAL A 481 -30.06 -11.12 -18.85
N LEU A 482 -30.43 -10.67 -17.65
CA LEU A 482 -29.49 -10.55 -16.53
C LEU A 482 -29.78 -11.66 -15.51
N THR A 483 -28.73 -12.42 -15.20
CA THR A 483 -28.72 -13.49 -14.19
C THR A 483 -27.50 -13.29 -13.30
N LEU A 484 -27.73 -13.31 -11.99
CA LEU A 484 -26.71 -13.14 -10.95
C LEU A 484 -26.96 -14.21 -9.89
N CYS A 485 -25.96 -15.01 -9.57
CA CYS A 485 -26.08 -16.09 -8.58
C CYS A 485 -25.67 -15.64 -7.18
N GLU A 486 -24.76 -14.67 -7.06
CA GLU A 486 -24.52 -13.95 -5.81
C GLU A 486 -23.85 -12.61 -6.11
N VAL A 487 -24.16 -11.59 -5.31
CA VAL A 487 -23.57 -10.25 -5.35
C VAL A 487 -23.18 -9.88 -3.93
N GLU A 488 -21.88 -9.93 -3.66
CA GLU A 488 -21.33 -9.51 -2.38
C GLU A 488 -20.83 -8.07 -2.49
N VAL A 489 -21.16 -7.24 -1.53
CA VAL A 489 -20.76 -5.83 -1.51
C VAL A 489 -19.92 -5.58 -0.27
N TYR A 490 -18.62 -5.32 -0.44
CA TYR A 490 -17.72 -5.07 0.67
C TYR A 490 -17.60 -3.58 0.96
N GLY A 491 -17.98 -3.19 2.17
CA GLY A 491 -18.05 -1.78 2.54
C GLY A 491 -18.34 -1.56 4.03
N GLY A 492 -18.34 -0.29 4.44
CA GLY A 492 -18.72 0.12 5.79
C GLY A 492 -19.59 1.37 5.78
N THR A 493 -20.46 1.53 6.78
CA THR A 493 -21.29 2.75 6.92
C THR A 493 -20.41 3.98 7.06
N VAL A 494 -20.71 5.03 6.31
CA VAL A 494 -20.06 6.33 6.51
C VAL A 494 -20.65 6.96 7.78
N ARG A 495 -19.93 6.87 8.91
CA ARG A 495 -20.30 7.62 10.12
C ARG A 495 -20.00 9.10 9.87
N ARG A 496 -21.03 9.94 9.85
CA ARG A 496 -20.84 11.39 9.98
C ARG A 496 -20.34 11.65 11.40
N LEU A 497 -19.09 12.14 11.52
CA LEU A 497 -18.57 12.71 12.76
C LEU A 497 -19.28 14.02 13.08
#